data_AF-A0A2A2DEJ4-F1
#
_entry.id   AF-A0A2A2DEJ4-F1
#
_cell.length_a   1.000
_cell.length_b   1.000
_cell.length_c   1.000
_cell.angle_alpha   90.00
_cell.angle_beta   90.00
_cell.angle_gamma   90.00
#
_symmetry.space_group_name_H-M   'P 1'
#
loop_
_entity.id
_entity.type
_entity.pdbx_description
1 polymer ?
#
loop_
_entity_poly.entity_id
_entity_poly.type
_entity_poly.pdbx_seq_one_letter_code
_entity_poly.pdbx_strand_id
1 'polypeptide(L)'
;CGAAAPQPAARPSAAPHPAVAPSAAPDLGRHAARTWESLRELGAAGASLDELAAAAGYQARTVLKHVTGLAGHGLAELRDDRWYARDTADALTG
;
A
#
# COMPACT_ATOMS: atom_id res chain seq x y z
N CYS A 1 -29.79 46.18 -19.64
CA CYS A 1 -29.24 44.85 -19.99
C CYS A 1 -28.17 44.49 -18.98
N GLY A 2 -28.45 43.57 -18.05
CA GLY A 2 -27.52 43.17 -16.99
C GLY A 2 -27.18 41.69 -17.12
N ALA A 3 -25.88 41.38 -17.25
CA ALA A 3 -25.35 40.04 -17.06
C ALA A 3 -23.88 40.16 -16.63
N ALA A 4 -23.64 40.14 -15.33
CA ALA A 4 -22.33 39.85 -14.76
C ALA A 4 -22.47 38.52 -14.00
N ALA A 5 -22.00 37.44 -14.61
CA ALA A 5 -21.94 36.14 -13.96
C ALA A 5 -20.87 36.17 -12.86
N PRO A 6 -21.14 35.69 -11.64
CA PRO A 6 -20.12 35.60 -10.62
C PRO A 6 -19.18 34.44 -10.95
N GLN A 7 -17.90 34.77 -11.14
CA GLN A 7 -16.82 33.80 -11.27
C GLN A 7 -16.65 33.06 -9.93
N PRO A 8 -16.73 31.72 -9.88
CA PRO A 8 -16.45 31.00 -8.65
C PRO A 8 -14.96 31.11 -8.34
N ALA A 9 -14.69 31.69 -7.17
CA ALA A 9 -13.38 31.84 -6.57
C ALA A 9 -12.58 30.53 -6.60
N ALA A 10 -11.33 30.63 -7.05
CA ALA A 10 -10.33 29.59 -6.94
C ALA A 10 -10.25 29.10 -5.48
N ARG A 11 -10.63 27.84 -5.27
CA ARG A 11 -10.55 27.19 -3.97
C ARG A 11 -9.08 26.83 -3.68
N PRO A 12 -8.60 26.94 -2.43
CA PRO A 12 -7.16 26.95 -2.11
C PRO A 12 -6.49 25.60 -2.31
N SER A 13 -5.22 25.67 -2.68
CA SER A 13 -4.16 24.65 -2.61
C SER A 13 -4.55 23.34 -1.93
N ALA A 14 -4.85 22.33 -2.76
CA ALA A 14 -4.56 20.97 -2.37
C ALA A 14 -3.03 20.84 -2.33
N ALA A 15 -2.49 20.63 -1.14
CA ALA A 15 -1.07 20.42 -0.88
C ALA A 15 -0.46 19.44 -1.88
N PRO A 16 0.83 19.60 -2.26
CA PRO A 16 1.54 18.56 -2.98
C PRO A 16 1.56 17.32 -2.10
N HIS A 17 0.68 16.37 -2.40
CA HIS A 17 0.88 14.96 -2.10
C HIS A 17 2.38 14.70 -2.28
N PRO A 18 3.13 14.29 -1.24
CA PRO A 18 4.50 13.88 -1.46
C PRO A 18 4.41 12.78 -2.51
N ALA A 19 4.96 13.05 -3.69
CA ALA A 19 5.31 12.04 -4.64
C ALA A 19 6.37 11.20 -3.94
N VAL A 20 5.92 10.25 -3.12
CA VAL A 20 6.67 9.04 -2.83
C VAL A 20 7.07 8.57 -4.21
N ALA A 21 8.38 8.62 -4.49
CA ALA A 21 8.94 8.04 -5.68
C ALA A 21 8.29 6.66 -5.84
N PRO A 22 7.83 6.26 -7.05
CA PRO A 22 7.45 4.89 -7.24
C PRO A 22 8.73 4.08 -7.05
N SER A 23 9.00 3.67 -5.80
CA SER A 23 9.79 2.48 -5.52
C SER A 23 9.23 1.46 -6.50
N ALA A 24 10.12 0.90 -7.31
CA ALA A 24 9.83 -0.01 -8.41
C ALA A 24 9.19 -1.30 -7.90
N ALA A 25 8.03 -1.17 -7.27
CA ALA A 25 7.12 -2.25 -7.08
C ALA A 25 6.64 -2.63 -8.48
N PRO A 26 6.53 -3.95 -8.77
CA PRO A 26 5.78 -4.42 -9.93
C PRO A 26 4.39 -3.77 -9.93
N ASP A 27 3.65 -3.83 -11.06
CA ASP A 27 2.31 -3.23 -11.24
C ASP A 27 1.28 -3.79 -10.22
N LEU A 28 1.45 -3.41 -8.96
CA LEU A 28 0.63 -3.76 -7.83
C LEU A 28 -0.51 -2.76 -7.89
N GLY A 29 -1.71 -3.24 -8.20
CA GLY A 29 -2.90 -2.40 -8.10
C GLY A 29 -2.93 -1.66 -6.77
N ARG A 30 -3.42 -0.41 -6.76
CA ARG A 30 -3.38 0.54 -5.62
C ARG A 30 -3.69 -0.08 -4.25
N HIS A 31 -4.60 -1.05 -4.20
CA HIS A 31 -4.97 -1.77 -2.96
C HIS A 31 -3.88 -2.74 -2.47
N ALA A 32 -3.23 -3.48 -3.39
CA ALA A 32 -2.12 -4.36 -3.06
C ALA A 32 -0.89 -3.56 -2.60
N ALA A 33 -0.62 -2.42 -3.23
CA ALA A 33 0.41 -1.49 -2.77
C ALA A 33 0.14 -1.00 -1.34
N ARG A 34 -1.12 -0.67 -1.00
CA ARG A 34 -1.51 -0.29 0.38
C ARG A 34 -1.20 -1.40 1.38
N THR A 35 -1.59 -2.64 1.07
CA THR A 35 -1.32 -3.81 1.92
C THR A 35 0.18 -4.09 2.05
N TRP A 36 0.93 -3.89 0.96
CA TRP A 36 2.39 -4.02 0.97
C TRP A 36 3.06 -3.03 1.90
N GLU A 37 2.67 -1.75 1.84
CA GLU A 37 3.21 -0.72 2.75
C GLU A 37 2.91 -1.07 4.21
N SER A 38 1.67 -1.48 4.53
CA SER A 38 1.33 -1.93 5.90
C SER A 38 2.16 -3.13 6.35
N LEU A 39 2.48 -4.06 5.44
CA LEU A 39 3.34 -5.20 5.73
C LEU A 39 4.79 -4.76 6.02
N ARG A 40 5.31 -3.76 5.29
CA ARG A 40 6.63 -3.17 5.52
C ARG A 40 6.70 -2.44 6.86
N GLU A 41 5.63 -1.73 7.24
CA GLU A 41 5.54 -1.03 8.53
C GLU A 41 5.56 -2.00 9.72
N LEU A 42 4.94 -3.18 9.56
CA LEU A 42 4.97 -4.26 10.55
C LEU A 42 6.34 -4.99 10.57
N GLY A 43 7.08 -4.90 9.46
CA GLY A 43 8.50 -5.25 9.39
C GLY A 43 8.82 -6.69 9.77
N ALA A 44 9.89 -6.88 10.54
CA ALA A 44 10.44 -8.19 10.91
C ALA A 44 9.55 -9.01 11.86
N ALA A 45 8.53 -8.40 12.48
CA ALA A 45 7.57 -9.12 13.31
C ALA A 45 6.62 -10.00 12.48
N GLY A 46 6.45 -9.65 11.19
CA GLY A 46 5.42 -10.23 10.34
C GLY A 46 4.01 -9.89 10.84
N ALA A 47 3.03 -10.12 9.98
CA ALA A 47 1.66 -9.73 10.22
C ALA A 47 0.68 -10.84 9.83
N SER A 48 -0.29 -11.09 10.70
CA SER A 48 -1.41 -11.96 10.33
C SER A 48 -2.34 -11.23 9.36
N LEU A 49 -3.17 -12.00 8.64
CA LEU A 49 -4.16 -11.44 7.71
C LEU A 49 -5.13 -10.47 8.39
N ASP A 50 -5.50 -10.75 9.65
CA ASP A 50 -6.40 -9.91 10.44
C ASP A 50 -5.74 -8.57 10.84
N GLU A 51 -4.47 -8.59 11.21
CA GLU A 51 -3.69 -7.38 11.51
C GLU A 51 -3.53 -6.50 10.27
N LEU A 52 -3.23 -7.12 9.12
CA LEU A 52 -3.16 -6.43 7.82
C LEU A 52 -4.53 -5.91 7.38
N ALA A 53 -5.61 -6.64 7.65
CA ALA A 53 -6.98 -6.22 7.38
C ALA A 53 -7.34 -4.98 8.20
N ALA A 54 -7.04 -4.99 9.50
CA ALA A 54 -7.23 -3.85 10.39
C ALA A 54 -6.37 -2.64 9.97
N ALA A 55 -5.10 -2.85 9.64
CA ALA A 55 -4.17 -1.78 9.26
C ALA A 55 -4.50 -1.17 7.89
N ALA A 56 -4.81 -1.99 6.89
CA ALA A 56 -5.12 -1.52 5.54
C ALA A 56 -6.58 -1.06 5.38
N GLY A 57 -7.46 -1.40 6.33
CA GLY A 57 -8.89 -1.07 6.31
C GLY A 57 -9.70 -1.93 5.35
N TYR A 58 -9.31 -3.19 5.16
CA TYR A 58 -9.97 -4.12 4.24
C TYR A 58 -10.44 -5.39 4.97
N GLN A 59 -11.28 -6.17 4.29
CA GLN A 59 -11.65 -7.51 4.74
C GLN A 59 -10.45 -8.48 4.60
N ALA A 60 -10.30 -9.42 5.54
CA ALA A 60 -9.23 -10.43 5.52
C ALA A 60 -9.16 -11.21 4.19
N ARG A 61 -10.30 -11.51 3.56
CA ARG A 61 -10.35 -12.17 2.24
C ARG A 61 -9.74 -11.32 1.12
N THR A 62 -9.93 -10.01 1.16
CA THR A 62 -9.34 -9.07 0.16
C THR A 62 -7.84 -8.94 0.38
N VAL A 63 -7.43 -8.81 1.64
CA VAL A 63 -6.02 -8.79 2.03
C VAL A 63 -5.32 -10.07 1.61
N LEU A 64 -5.93 -11.25 1.85
CA LEU A 64 -5.40 -12.54 1.41
C LEU A 64 -5.08 -12.53 -0.09
N LYS A 65 -6.01 -12.05 -0.93
CA LYS A 65 -5.77 -11.93 -2.38
C LYS A 65 -4.57 -11.04 -2.69
N HIS A 66 -4.39 -9.96 -1.94
CA HIS A 66 -3.27 -9.03 -2.13
C HIS A 66 -1.94 -9.66 -1.69
N VAL A 67 -1.85 -10.22 -0.48
CA VAL A 67 -0.61 -10.85 0.01
C VAL A 67 -0.22 -12.10 -0.78
N THR A 68 -1.19 -12.87 -1.28
CA THR A 68 -0.93 -13.96 -2.21
C THR A 68 -0.35 -13.44 -3.53
N GLY A 69 -0.87 -12.33 -4.06
CA GLY A 69 -0.29 -11.66 -5.22
C GLY A 69 1.13 -11.16 -4.95
N LEU A 70 1.36 -10.53 -3.79
CA LEU A 70 2.68 -10.07 -3.35
C LEU A 70 3.69 -11.22 -3.24
N ALA A 71 3.28 -12.37 -2.71
CA ALA A 71 4.12 -13.56 -2.68
C ALA A 71 4.41 -14.13 -4.07
N GLY A 72 3.43 -14.11 -4.98
CA GLY A 72 3.67 -14.46 -6.39
C GLY A 72 4.72 -13.57 -7.06
N HIS A 73 4.87 -12.33 -6.60
CA HIS A 73 5.90 -11.39 -7.03
C HIS A 73 7.21 -11.46 -6.23
N GLY A 74 7.32 -12.37 -5.25
CA GLY A 74 8.50 -12.51 -4.38
C GLY A 74 8.65 -11.37 -3.35
N LEU A 75 7.63 -10.54 -3.17
CA LEU A 75 7.63 -9.41 -2.23
C LEU A 75 7.18 -9.82 -0.84
N ALA A 76 6.33 -10.83 -0.70
CA ALA A 76 5.87 -11.31 0.59
C ALA A 76 6.17 -12.80 0.78
N GLU A 77 6.39 -13.22 2.01
CA GLU A 77 6.56 -14.63 2.37
C GLU A 77 5.63 -14.98 3.54
N LEU A 78 4.96 -16.14 3.46
CA LEU A 78 4.18 -16.69 4.56
C LEU A 78 5.08 -17.64 5.37
N ARG A 79 5.27 -17.35 6.67
CA ARG A 79 6.01 -18.21 7.61
C ARG A 79 5.17 -18.40 8.87
N ASP A 80 4.92 -19.64 9.26
CA ASP A 80 4.16 -19.98 10.48
C ASP A 80 2.88 -19.15 10.66
N ASP A 81 2.06 -19.04 9.60
CA ASP A 81 0.80 -18.28 9.57
C ASP A 81 0.91 -16.73 9.56
N ARG A 82 2.14 -16.18 9.54
CA ARG A 82 2.40 -14.74 9.44
C ARG A 82 3.00 -14.36 8.10
N TRP A 83 2.56 -13.24 7.54
CA TRP A 83 3.12 -12.66 6.33
C TRP A 83 4.28 -11.74 6.69
N TYR A 84 5.38 -11.86 5.95
CA TYR A 84 6.58 -11.05 6.12
C TYR A 84 6.86 -10.30 4.83
N ALA A 85 7.29 -9.04 4.95
CA ALA A 85 7.76 -8.27 3.80
C ALA A 85 9.18 -8.73 3.43
N ARG A 86 9.35 -9.23 2.21
CA ARG A 86 10.65 -9.43 1.58
C ARG A 86 11.05 -8.13 0.92
N ASP A 87 11.69 -7.25 1.67
CA ASP A 87 12.41 -6.16 1.04
C ASP A 87 13.64 -6.75 0.34
N THR A 88 13.90 -6.34 -0.91
CA THR A 88 15.10 -6.78 -1.64
C THR A 88 16.40 -6.47 -0.90
N ALA A 89 16.42 -5.57 0.09
CA ALA A 89 17.56 -5.36 0.97
C ALA A 89 17.92 -6.58 1.85
N ASP A 90 16.95 -7.42 2.20
CA ASP A 90 17.21 -8.66 2.97
C ASP A 90 17.98 -9.70 2.13
N ALA A 91 17.87 -9.62 0.79
CA ALA A 91 18.59 -10.51 -0.13
C ALA A 91 20.10 -10.18 -0.26
N LEU A 92 20.58 -9.05 0.28
CA LEU A 92 21.98 -8.64 0.22
C LEU A 92 22.77 -8.93 1.51
N THR A 93 22.14 -9.52 2.53
CA THR A 93 22.79 -9.85 3.82
C THR A 93 22.94 -11.37 4.05
N GLY A 94 22.64 -12.20 3.04
CA GLY A 94 22.81 -13.66 3.07
C GLY A 94 24.09 -14.14 2.42
#